data_AF-A0A165YQV7-F1
#
_entry.id   AF-A0A165YQV7-F1
#
_cell.length_a   1.000
_cell.length_b   1.000
_cell.length_c   1.000
_cell.angle_alpha   90.00
_cell.angle_beta   90.00
_cell.angle_gamma   90.00
#
_symmetry.space_group_name_H-M   'P 1'
#
loop_
_entity.id
_entity.type
_entity.pdbx_description
1 polymer ?
#
loop_
_entity_poly.entity_id
_entity_poly.type
_entity_poly.pdbx_seq_one_letter_code
_entity_poly.pdbx_strand_id
1 'polypeptide(L)'
;MSSTEQGLRSTQTAELGVGPGDFTLSDTDTDTLLHLFFEQEQPLWFLHRARFRDAVRRPLEDPHRAHSALISIVCAIATRYANPELAWLESGLTDISLSTVNTALNTGGIGYEGNVLQLLQARVLLGGVLAQTGRTLQSAAVLEGACALALALGLHGSNEQTAPTPLGVMDPIAQQSLPSPTDNVSRAERAGAFWITTALEAIWAIARGSPPRVGFLRYHITTPWPVTPELAEEHQFNMLSSARGPQAARSFLDGNGQPPTWTGDNAVELIVSAAYLLSNSSALARSMPTEDAPEAVTFEARANAFTLALGPTLLADIRTHPAQVLVRGVTLELHTNPGDLRAVNAARALAAAAPALLSPSLAPGFLELAIGVRKYV
;
A
#
# COMPACT_ATOMS: atom_id res chain seq x y z
N MET A 1 -32.86 18.35 14.61
CA MET A 1 -32.97 17.40 15.73
C MET A 1 -33.24 16.03 15.14
N SER A 2 -32.53 15.02 15.64
CA SER A 2 -32.37 13.62 15.17
C SER A 2 -31.04 13.38 14.45
N SER A 3 -30.18 12.45 14.84
CA SER A 3 -29.90 11.81 16.13
C SER A 3 -28.46 11.32 16.00
N THR A 4 -27.62 11.68 16.95
CA THR A 4 -26.22 11.27 17.04
C THR A 4 -26.17 9.94 17.76
N GLU A 5 -26.02 8.83 17.03
CA GLU A 5 -25.61 7.55 17.62
C GLU A 5 -24.13 7.34 17.32
N GLN A 6 -23.28 7.91 18.17
CA GLN A 6 -21.93 7.40 18.38
C GLN A 6 -22.06 6.10 19.18
N GLY A 7 -22.00 4.97 18.48
CA GLY A 7 -21.84 3.67 19.12
C GLY A 7 -20.48 3.60 19.81
N LEU A 8 -20.48 3.51 21.14
CA LEU A 8 -19.33 3.02 21.89
C LEU A 8 -19.03 1.59 21.41
N ARG A 9 -17.96 1.41 20.63
CA ARG A 9 -17.35 0.09 20.43
C ARG A 9 -16.76 -0.33 21.77
N SER A 10 -17.43 -1.24 22.47
CA SER A 10 -16.84 -1.94 23.61
C SER A 10 -15.70 -2.82 23.11
N THR A 11 -14.45 -2.42 23.34
CA THR A 11 -13.28 -3.25 23.08
C THR A 11 -13.29 -4.40 24.08
N GLN A 12 -13.88 -5.52 23.70
CA GLN A 12 -13.78 -6.75 24.47
C GLN A 12 -12.34 -7.25 24.31
N THR A 13 -11.51 -7.10 25.35
CA THR A 13 -10.13 -7.59 25.34
C THR A 13 -10.15 -9.11 25.20
N ALA A 14 -9.70 -9.61 24.05
CA ALA A 14 -9.53 -11.02 23.82
C ALA A 14 -8.37 -11.57 24.68
N GLU A 15 -8.66 -12.55 25.53
CA GLU A 15 -7.65 -13.28 26.30
C GLU A 15 -7.02 -14.34 25.37
N LEU A 16 -5.71 -14.21 25.07
CA LEU A 16 -4.96 -15.21 24.29
C LEU A 16 -4.27 -16.20 25.21
N GLY A 17 -4.16 -17.46 24.79
CA GLY A 17 -3.54 -18.55 25.56
C GLY A 17 -2.01 -18.61 25.53
N VAL A 18 -1.33 -17.56 25.04
CA VAL A 18 0.11 -17.59 24.70
C VAL A 18 0.99 -17.29 25.92
N GLY A 19 1.90 -18.21 26.26
CA GLY A 19 2.89 -18.04 27.32
C GLY A 19 4.10 -17.18 26.89
N PRO A 20 4.84 -16.55 27.82
CA PRO A 20 6.00 -15.72 27.48
C PRO A 20 7.11 -16.54 26.81
N GLY A 21 7.54 -16.13 25.61
CA GLY A 21 8.66 -16.72 24.88
C GLY A 21 8.29 -17.86 23.91
N ASP A 22 7.02 -18.26 23.87
CA ASP A 22 6.49 -19.13 22.81
C ASP A 22 5.79 -18.27 21.75
N PHE A 23 6.21 -18.40 20.51
CA PHE A 23 5.60 -17.70 19.37
C PHE A 23 4.63 -18.59 18.58
N THR A 24 4.40 -19.82 19.06
CA THR A 24 3.41 -20.71 18.47
C THR A 24 2.01 -20.28 18.91
N LEU A 25 1.20 -19.89 17.93
CA LEU A 25 -0.20 -19.53 18.15
C LEU A 25 -1.06 -20.78 18.00
N SER A 26 -2.02 -20.96 18.91
CA SER A 26 -3.07 -21.96 18.69
C SER A 26 -3.95 -21.55 17.51
N ASP A 27 -4.70 -22.50 16.94
CA ASP A 27 -5.66 -22.18 15.87
C ASP A 27 -6.72 -21.16 16.36
N THR A 28 -7.11 -21.24 17.64
CA THR A 28 -8.06 -20.32 18.27
C THR A 28 -7.48 -18.91 18.44
N ASP A 29 -6.22 -18.81 18.90
CA ASP A 29 -5.53 -17.51 19.03
C ASP A 29 -5.34 -16.88 17.64
N THR A 30 -4.99 -17.69 16.64
CA THR A 30 -4.83 -17.25 15.25
C THR A 30 -6.15 -16.71 14.69
N ASP A 31 -7.27 -17.42 14.84
CA ASP A 31 -8.58 -16.97 14.36
C ASP A 31 -9.03 -15.68 15.05
N THR A 32 -8.76 -15.56 16.35
CA THR A 32 -9.05 -14.35 17.14
C THR A 32 -8.25 -13.14 16.64
N LEU A 33 -6.95 -13.30 16.41
CA LEU A 33 -6.09 -12.23 15.87
C LEU A 33 -6.48 -11.86 14.44
N LEU A 34 -6.84 -12.84 13.60
CA LEU A 34 -7.37 -12.58 12.26
C LEU A 34 -8.69 -11.79 12.31
N HIS A 35 -9.54 -12.07 13.29
CA HIS A 35 -10.76 -11.30 13.50
C HIS A 35 -10.43 -9.83 13.80
N LEU A 36 -9.61 -9.58 14.83
CA LEU A 36 -9.19 -8.24 15.24
C LEU A 36 -8.50 -7.46 14.11
N PHE A 37 -7.68 -8.13 13.30
CA PHE A 37 -7.03 -7.50 12.14
C PHE A 37 -8.05 -6.97 11.14
N PHE A 38 -9.05 -7.78 10.76
CA PHE A 38 -10.03 -7.41 9.74
C PHE A 38 -11.19 -6.53 10.24
N GLU A 39 -11.31 -6.34 11.56
CA GLU A 39 -12.20 -5.32 12.14
C GLU A 39 -11.71 -3.89 11.93
N GLN A 40 -10.42 -3.74 11.63
CA GLN A 40 -9.79 -2.46 11.32
C GLN A 40 -9.73 -2.22 9.81
N GLU A 41 -9.61 -0.96 9.41
CA GLU A 41 -9.31 -0.59 8.03
C GLU A 41 -7.88 -1.04 7.66
N GLN A 42 -7.75 -1.77 6.56
CA GLN A 42 -6.47 -2.32 6.09
C GLN A 42 -6.15 -1.73 4.71
N PRO A 43 -5.62 -0.50 4.63
CA PRO A 43 -5.43 0.21 3.36
C PRO A 43 -4.37 -0.45 2.45
N LEU A 44 -3.49 -1.28 3.02
CA LEU A 44 -2.47 -2.02 2.29
C LEU A 44 -2.91 -3.45 1.90
N TRP A 45 -4.15 -3.84 2.23
CA TRP A 45 -4.67 -5.17 1.95
C TRP A 45 -5.32 -5.25 0.57
N PHE A 46 -4.89 -6.22 -0.23
CA PHE A 46 -5.40 -6.45 -1.59
C PHE A 46 -5.86 -7.88 -1.84
N LEU A 47 -5.79 -8.79 -0.86
CA LEU A 47 -6.28 -10.15 -1.01
C LEU A 47 -7.76 -10.27 -0.66
N HIS A 48 -8.44 -11.30 -1.13
CA HIS A 48 -9.79 -11.60 -0.70
C HIS A 48 -9.79 -12.16 0.73
N ARG A 49 -10.52 -11.51 1.65
CA ARG A 49 -10.49 -11.82 3.09
C ARG A 49 -10.94 -13.25 3.39
N ALA A 50 -12.06 -13.68 2.80
CA ALA A 50 -12.60 -15.04 3.03
C ALA A 50 -11.64 -16.12 2.53
N ARG A 51 -11.15 -16.01 1.27
CA ARG A 51 -10.15 -16.93 0.70
C ARG A 51 -8.89 -17.03 1.55
N PHE A 52 -8.39 -15.91 2.08
CA PHE A 52 -7.25 -15.91 2.98
C PHE A 52 -7.55 -16.64 4.31
N ARG A 53 -8.70 -16.37 4.94
CA ARG A 53 -9.12 -17.08 6.16
C ARG A 53 -9.26 -18.59 5.94
N ASP A 54 -9.84 -18.99 4.81
CA ASP A 54 -9.94 -20.41 4.42
C ASP A 54 -8.57 -21.03 4.20
N ALA A 55 -7.64 -20.29 3.57
CA ALA A 55 -6.27 -20.75 3.37
C ALA A 55 -5.50 -20.93 4.69
N VAL A 56 -5.76 -20.11 5.71
CA VAL A 56 -5.14 -20.25 7.04
C VAL A 56 -5.56 -21.55 7.72
N ARG A 57 -6.85 -21.93 7.59
CA ARG A 57 -7.44 -23.11 8.23
C ARG A 57 -7.05 -24.45 7.59
N ARG A 58 -6.36 -24.43 6.45
CA ARG A 58 -5.90 -25.65 5.78
C ARG A 58 -4.79 -26.35 6.56
N PRO A 59 -4.62 -27.68 6.43
CA PRO A 59 -3.49 -28.40 7.02
C PRO A 59 -2.14 -27.88 6.54
N LEU A 60 -1.09 -28.02 7.36
CA LEU A 60 0.25 -27.46 7.07
C LEU A 60 0.86 -28.00 5.75
N GLU A 61 0.48 -29.21 5.37
CA GLU A 61 0.95 -29.90 4.17
C GLU A 61 0.16 -29.53 2.89
N ASP A 62 -0.95 -28.77 3.02
CA ASP A 62 -1.76 -28.36 1.88
C ASP A 62 -1.02 -27.31 1.03
N PRO A 63 -0.82 -27.51 -0.28
CA PRO A 63 -0.18 -26.52 -1.16
C PRO A 63 -0.90 -25.16 -1.21
N HIS A 64 -2.18 -25.12 -0.85
CA HIS A 64 -3.02 -23.91 -0.77
C HIS A 64 -3.10 -23.32 0.65
N ARG A 65 -2.37 -23.89 1.63
CA ARG A 65 -2.18 -23.30 2.96
C ARG A 65 -1.66 -21.88 2.82
N ALA A 66 -2.17 -20.98 3.66
CA ALA A 66 -1.68 -19.61 3.66
C ALA A 66 -0.19 -19.53 3.99
N HIS A 67 0.53 -18.64 3.31
CA HIS A 67 1.97 -18.45 3.47
C HIS A 67 2.28 -18.02 4.91
N SER A 68 3.22 -18.71 5.57
CA SER A 68 3.55 -18.50 6.99
C SER A 68 3.97 -17.06 7.31
N ALA A 69 4.73 -16.43 6.41
CA ALA A 69 5.09 -15.02 6.52
C ALA A 69 3.86 -14.10 6.63
N LEU A 70 2.83 -14.35 5.81
CA LEU A 70 1.62 -13.53 5.83
C LEU A 70 0.82 -13.75 7.12
N ILE A 71 0.66 -15.00 7.56
CA ILE A 71 -0.02 -15.31 8.83
C ILE A 71 0.69 -14.59 9.98
N SER A 72 2.02 -14.70 10.05
CA SER A 72 2.82 -14.13 11.13
C SER A 72 2.70 -12.61 11.20
N ILE A 73 2.84 -11.90 10.07
CA ILE A 73 2.75 -10.43 10.07
C ILE A 73 1.34 -9.92 10.34
N VAL A 74 0.31 -10.63 9.85
CA VAL A 74 -1.10 -10.28 10.15
C VAL A 74 -1.36 -10.43 11.64
N CYS A 75 -0.93 -11.53 12.25
CA CYS A 75 -1.05 -11.75 13.68
C CYS A 75 -0.24 -10.71 14.47
N ALA A 76 0.98 -10.37 14.03
CA ALA A 76 1.80 -9.33 14.65
C ALA A 76 1.06 -7.99 14.71
N ILE A 77 0.50 -7.54 13.58
CA ILE A 77 -0.27 -6.29 13.52
C ILE A 77 -1.51 -6.38 14.42
N ALA A 78 -2.20 -7.52 14.42
CA ALA A 78 -3.41 -7.73 15.23
C ALA A 78 -3.16 -7.60 16.74
N THR A 79 -1.96 -7.95 17.23
CA THR A 79 -1.63 -7.83 18.66
C THR A 79 -1.76 -6.40 19.19
N ARG A 80 -1.62 -5.39 18.32
CA ARG A 80 -1.81 -3.96 18.67
C ARG A 80 -3.24 -3.62 19.07
N TYR A 81 -4.20 -4.42 18.62
CA TYR A 81 -5.63 -4.29 18.92
C TYR A 81 -6.08 -5.24 20.03
N ALA A 82 -5.19 -6.17 20.43
CA ALA A 82 -5.41 -7.07 21.53
C ALA A 82 -5.00 -6.42 22.87
N ASN A 83 -4.75 -7.25 23.89
CA ASN A 83 -4.27 -6.78 25.19
C ASN A 83 -2.85 -6.16 25.07
N PRO A 84 -2.59 -4.95 25.62
CA PRO A 84 -1.26 -4.33 25.67
C PRO A 84 -0.14 -5.22 26.23
N GLU A 85 -0.46 -6.19 27.08
CA GLU A 85 0.49 -7.17 27.62
C GLU A 85 1.11 -8.07 26.53
N LEU A 86 0.52 -8.12 25.34
CA LEU A 86 0.99 -8.89 24.19
C LEU A 86 1.93 -8.10 23.28
N ALA A 87 2.35 -6.89 23.65
CA ALA A 87 3.26 -6.09 22.81
C ALA A 87 4.59 -6.80 22.48
N TRP A 88 5.06 -7.70 23.34
CA TRP A 88 6.27 -8.50 23.07
C TRP A 88 6.07 -9.49 21.91
N LEU A 89 4.84 -9.96 21.69
CA LEU A 89 4.48 -10.92 20.65
C LEU A 89 4.59 -10.29 19.25
N GLU A 90 4.30 -8.99 19.13
CA GLU A 90 4.44 -8.24 17.87
C GLU A 90 5.87 -8.36 17.30
N SER A 91 6.89 -8.10 18.12
CA SER A 91 8.28 -8.11 17.67
C SER A 91 8.69 -9.50 17.19
N GLY A 92 8.36 -10.55 17.95
CA GLY A 92 8.74 -11.91 17.58
C GLY A 92 8.02 -12.41 16.33
N LEU A 93 6.72 -12.16 16.19
CA LEU A 93 5.97 -12.51 14.98
C LEU A 93 6.45 -11.72 13.75
N THR A 94 6.88 -10.47 13.93
CA THR A 94 7.51 -9.66 12.87
C THR A 94 8.82 -10.28 12.41
N ASP A 95 9.68 -10.73 13.34
CA ASP A 95 10.94 -11.40 13.00
C ASP A 95 10.73 -12.77 12.35
N ILE A 96 9.71 -13.54 12.78
CA ILE A 96 9.28 -14.77 12.11
C ILE A 96 8.83 -14.45 10.69
N SER A 97 8.00 -13.42 10.49
CA SER A 97 7.60 -13.00 9.15
C SER A 97 8.81 -12.61 8.29
N LEU A 98 9.79 -11.92 8.84
CA LEU A 98 10.99 -11.48 8.11
C LEU A 98 11.87 -12.67 7.69
N SER A 99 12.06 -13.65 8.57
CA SER A 99 12.83 -14.86 8.26
C SER A 99 12.13 -15.74 7.21
N THR A 100 10.79 -15.79 7.25
CA THR A 100 9.99 -16.61 6.33
C THR A 100 9.71 -15.95 4.99
N VAL A 101 9.82 -14.62 4.86
CA VAL A 101 9.55 -13.92 3.58
C VAL A 101 10.56 -14.26 2.47
N ASN A 102 11.69 -14.89 2.83
CA ASN A 102 12.73 -15.32 1.90
C ASN A 102 12.74 -16.84 1.67
N THR A 103 11.75 -17.57 2.19
CA THR A 103 11.64 -19.01 1.89
C THR A 103 11.31 -19.23 0.42
N ALA A 104 11.87 -20.30 -0.16
CA ALA A 104 11.67 -20.62 -1.55
C ALA A 104 10.17 -20.82 -1.86
N LEU A 105 9.70 -20.17 -2.93
CA LEU A 105 8.40 -20.46 -3.51
C LEU A 105 8.48 -21.78 -4.26
N ASN A 106 7.44 -22.61 -4.16
CA ASN A 106 7.26 -23.79 -5.02
C ASN A 106 6.86 -23.34 -6.44
N THR A 107 7.81 -22.74 -7.16
CA THR A 107 7.64 -22.20 -8.52
C THR A 107 7.11 -23.29 -9.46
N GLY A 108 5.95 -23.06 -10.07
CA GLY A 108 5.30 -23.99 -11.00
C GLY A 108 4.54 -25.15 -10.32
N GLY A 109 4.50 -25.18 -8.99
CA GLY A 109 3.71 -26.13 -8.22
C GLY A 109 2.24 -25.74 -8.07
N ILE A 110 1.43 -26.68 -7.59
CA ILE A 110 0.05 -26.42 -7.17
C ILE A 110 0.05 -25.34 -6.09
N GLY A 111 -0.83 -24.34 -6.20
CA GLY A 111 -0.94 -23.24 -5.24
C GLY A 111 0.06 -22.09 -5.44
N TYR A 112 0.96 -22.16 -6.43
CA TYR A 112 1.96 -21.11 -6.70
C TYR A 112 1.36 -19.70 -6.81
N GLU A 113 0.27 -19.53 -7.57
CA GLU A 113 -0.40 -18.24 -7.76
C GLU A 113 -0.86 -17.61 -6.43
N GLY A 114 -1.58 -18.38 -5.61
CA GLY A 114 -2.06 -17.90 -4.33
C GLY A 114 -0.89 -17.56 -3.39
N ASN A 115 0.12 -18.42 -3.35
CA ASN A 115 1.27 -18.25 -2.46
C ASN A 115 2.12 -17.04 -2.82
N VAL A 116 2.31 -16.75 -4.11
CA VAL A 116 3.10 -15.58 -4.52
C VAL A 116 2.38 -14.25 -4.27
N LEU A 117 1.06 -14.19 -4.46
CA LEU A 117 0.26 -13.02 -4.09
C LEU A 117 0.25 -12.80 -2.57
N GLN A 118 0.14 -13.89 -1.79
CA GLN A 118 0.25 -13.83 -0.34
C GLN A 118 1.64 -13.38 0.12
N LEU A 119 2.70 -13.81 -0.56
CA LEU A 119 4.05 -13.36 -0.27
C LEU A 119 4.22 -11.86 -0.58
N LEU A 120 3.65 -11.36 -1.67
CA LEU A 120 3.61 -9.92 -1.96
C LEU A 120 2.89 -9.16 -0.84
N GLN A 121 1.72 -9.65 -0.40
CA GLN A 121 0.96 -9.04 0.69
C GLN A 121 1.77 -9.02 1.99
N ALA A 122 2.48 -10.11 2.30
CA ALA A 122 3.34 -10.21 3.47
C ALA A 122 4.45 -9.18 3.43
N ARG A 123 5.15 -9.04 2.28
CA ARG A 123 6.21 -8.03 2.11
C ARG A 123 5.68 -6.61 2.27
N VAL A 124 4.51 -6.31 1.71
CA VAL A 124 3.87 -4.99 1.83
C VAL A 124 3.60 -4.64 3.30
N LEU A 125 2.95 -5.53 4.05
CA LEU A 125 2.62 -5.31 5.46
C LEU A 125 3.89 -5.25 6.33
N LEU A 126 4.83 -6.15 6.08
CA LEU A 126 6.10 -6.23 6.81
C LEU A 126 6.93 -4.96 6.59
N GLY A 127 7.00 -4.45 5.36
CA GLY A 127 7.65 -3.18 5.07
C GLY A 127 7.04 -2.02 5.87
N GLY A 128 5.70 -1.95 5.92
CA GLY A 128 5.00 -0.95 6.73
C GLY A 128 5.35 -1.02 8.23
N VAL A 129 5.32 -2.23 8.82
CA VAL A 129 5.68 -2.44 10.23
C VAL A 129 7.15 -2.11 10.51
N LEU A 130 8.06 -2.52 9.63
CA LEU A 130 9.49 -2.22 9.75
C LEU A 130 9.76 -0.71 9.67
N ALA A 131 9.05 0.02 8.81
CA ALA A 131 9.16 1.47 8.74
C ALA A 131 8.67 2.16 10.02
N GLN A 132 7.52 1.74 10.54
CA GLN A 132 6.95 2.27 11.79
C GLN A 132 7.87 2.06 12.99
N THR A 133 8.57 0.93 13.04
CA THR A 133 9.51 0.58 14.12
C THR A 133 10.91 1.16 13.92
N GLY A 134 11.13 1.99 12.89
CA GLY A 134 12.41 2.63 12.60
C GLY A 134 13.44 1.73 11.92
N ARG A 135 13.07 0.49 11.53
CA ARG A 135 13.90 -0.46 10.77
C ARG A 135 13.88 -0.12 9.27
N THR A 136 14.20 1.12 8.93
CA THR A 136 14.04 1.73 7.60
C THR A 136 14.79 1.01 6.48
N LEU A 137 16.04 0.58 6.71
CA LEU A 137 16.82 -0.17 5.73
C LEU A 137 16.20 -1.53 5.38
N GLN A 138 15.64 -2.22 6.38
CA GLN A 138 14.99 -3.51 6.15
C GLN A 138 13.63 -3.33 5.48
N SER A 139 12.87 -2.31 5.90
CA SER A 139 11.66 -1.87 5.18
C SER A 139 11.95 -1.62 3.71
N ALA A 140 13.01 -0.87 3.41
CA ALA A 140 13.44 -0.60 2.04
C ALA A 140 13.65 -1.88 1.24
N ALA A 141 14.47 -2.80 1.76
CA ALA A 141 14.81 -4.04 1.08
C ALA A 141 13.57 -4.91 0.81
N VAL A 142 12.67 -5.02 1.79
CA VAL A 142 11.45 -5.82 1.69
C VAL A 142 10.47 -5.24 0.66
N LEU A 143 10.23 -3.92 0.70
CA LEU A 143 9.34 -3.23 -0.24
C LEU A 143 9.92 -3.22 -1.66
N GLU A 144 11.23 -3.04 -1.79
CA GLU A 144 11.94 -3.13 -3.06
C GLU A 144 11.77 -4.52 -3.69
N GLY A 145 11.94 -5.58 -2.88
CA GLY A 145 11.70 -6.95 -3.31
C GLY A 145 10.24 -7.22 -3.71
N ALA A 146 9.27 -6.60 -3.02
CA ALA A 146 7.85 -6.69 -3.39
C ALA A 146 7.58 -6.06 -4.76
N CYS A 147 8.12 -4.87 -5.01
CA CYS A 147 7.97 -4.18 -6.29
C CYS A 147 8.65 -4.95 -7.43
N ALA A 148 9.89 -5.41 -7.21
CA ALA A 148 10.61 -6.22 -8.19
C ALA A 148 9.85 -7.52 -8.54
N LEU A 149 9.30 -8.20 -7.54
CA LEU A 149 8.50 -9.40 -7.73
C LEU A 149 7.20 -9.09 -8.50
N ALA A 150 6.48 -8.02 -8.17
CA ALA A 150 5.27 -7.63 -8.89
C ALA A 150 5.55 -7.36 -10.39
N LEU A 151 6.69 -6.74 -10.70
CA LEU A 151 7.13 -6.53 -12.08
C LEU A 151 7.52 -7.84 -12.77
N ALA A 152 8.27 -8.70 -12.08
CA ALA A 152 8.71 -10.00 -12.58
C ALA A 152 7.54 -10.93 -12.93
N LEU A 153 6.45 -10.84 -12.16
CA LEU A 153 5.21 -11.58 -12.43
C LEU A 153 4.36 -10.98 -13.57
N GLY A 154 4.78 -9.84 -14.14
CA GLY A 154 4.06 -9.16 -15.21
C GLY A 154 2.81 -8.42 -14.74
N LEU A 155 2.65 -8.12 -13.45
CA LEU A 155 1.41 -7.52 -12.92
C LEU A 155 1.13 -6.09 -13.42
N HIS A 156 2.09 -5.48 -14.11
CA HIS A 156 1.98 -4.15 -14.72
C HIS A 156 1.23 -4.16 -16.06
N GLY A 157 0.95 -5.34 -16.62
CA GLY A 157 0.21 -5.47 -17.87
C GLY A 157 -0.72 -6.67 -17.93
N SER A 158 -1.69 -6.61 -18.85
CA SER A 158 -2.53 -7.74 -19.18
C SER A 158 -1.69 -8.84 -19.86
N ASN A 159 -1.26 -9.84 -19.08
CA ASN A 159 -0.61 -11.07 -19.59
C ASN A 159 -1.51 -11.88 -20.56
N GLU A 160 -2.73 -11.43 -20.85
CA GLU A 160 -3.70 -12.13 -21.68
C GLU A 160 -3.31 -12.19 -23.18
N GLN A 161 -2.38 -11.36 -23.67
CA GLN A 161 -2.12 -11.23 -25.12
C GLN A 161 -0.66 -11.18 -25.56
N THR A 162 0.33 -11.16 -24.67
CA THR A 162 1.73 -11.00 -25.11
C THR A 162 2.67 -11.85 -24.28
N ALA A 163 3.48 -12.67 -24.95
CA ALA A 163 4.55 -13.42 -24.29
C ALA A 163 5.47 -12.45 -23.53
N PRO A 164 5.88 -12.76 -22.29
CA PRO A 164 6.70 -11.87 -21.49
C PRO A 164 8.02 -11.59 -22.22
N THR A 165 8.29 -10.32 -22.50
CA THR A 165 9.61 -9.89 -22.95
C THR A 165 10.52 -9.91 -21.72
N PRO A 166 11.63 -10.66 -21.72
CA PRO A 166 12.48 -10.75 -20.54
C PRO A 166 13.12 -9.38 -20.28
N LEU A 167 12.65 -8.69 -19.23
CA LEU A 167 13.42 -7.65 -18.57
C LEU A 167 14.65 -8.35 -18.00
N GLY A 168 15.84 -7.99 -18.46
CA GLY A 168 17.12 -8.72 -18.26
C GLY A 168 17.63 -8.85 -16.81
N VAL A 169 16.78 -9.32 -15.89
CA VAL A 169 17.08 -9.62 -14.49
C VAL A 169 17.19 -11.14 -14.36
N MET A 170 18.39 -11.62 -14.03
CA MET A 170 18.76 -13.04 -13.88
C MET A 170 18.20 -13.69 -12.60
N ASP A 171 16.97 -13.38 -12.20
CA ASP A 171 16.32 -14.09 -11.08
C ASP A 171 15.50 -15.27 -11.62
N PRO A 172 15.74 -16.53 -11.20
CA PRO A 172 14.96 -17.69 -11.66
C PRO A 172 13.44 -17.57 -11.42
N ILE A 173 13.01 -16.71 -10.49
CA ILE A 173 11.58 -16.40 -10.27
C ILE A 173 11.00 -15.56 -11.42
N ALA A 174 11.82 -14.74 -12.09
CA ALA A 174 11.40 -13.85 -13.18
C ALA A 174 11.09 -14.57 -14.51
N GLN A 175 11.31 -15.88 -14.57
CA GLN A 175 11.01 -16.69 -15.76
C GLN A 175 9.62 -17.32 -15.75
N GLN A 176 8.88 -17.24 -14.63
CA GLN A 176 7.53 -17.81 -14.52
C GLN A 176 6.48 -16.71 -14.38
N SER A 177 5.89 -16.35 -15.52
CA SER A 177 4.67 -15.54 -15.56
C SER A 177 3.54 -16.25 -14.84
N LEU A 178 2.69 -15.48 -14.14
CA LEU A 178 1.46 -16.03 -13.58
C LEU A 178 0.54 -16.55 -14.70
N PRO A 179 -0.19 -17.66 -14.49
CA PRO A 179 -1.23 -18.09 -15.42
C PRO A 179 -2.29 -16.98 -15.57
N SER A 180 -3.14 -17.03 -16.59
CA SER A 180 -4.27 -16.09 -16.69
C SER A 180 -5.15 -16.14 -15.43
N PRO A 181 -5.69 -15.01 -14.95
CA PRO A 181 -6.53 -14.98 -13.75
C PRO A 181 -7.75 -15.89 -13.95
N THR A 182 -8.03 -16.74 -12.96
CA THR A 182 -9.11 -17.73 -13.01
C THR A 182 -10.50 -17.12 -12.87
N ASP A 183 -10.60 -15.98 -12.18
CA ASP A 183 -11.85 -15.28 -11.91
C ASP A 183 -11.61 -13.76 -11.70
N ASN A 184 -12.69 -13.01 -11.49
CA ASN A 184 -12.64 -11.58 -11.24
C ASN A 184 -11.93 -11.23 -9.93
N VAL A 185 -12.01 -12.09 -8.91
CA VAL A 185 -11.33 -11.89 -7.63
C VAL A 185 -9.82 -11.96 -7.83
N SER A 186 -9.30 -12.99 -8.50
CA SER A 186 -7.89 -13.12 -8.83
C SER A 186 -7.39 -11.93 -9.67
N ARG A 187 -8.22 -11.38 -10.56
CA ARG A 187 -7.87 -10.17 -11.31
C ARG A 187 -7.77 -8.95 -10.39
N ALA A 188 -8.62 -8.83 -9.38
CA ALA A 188 -8.65 -7.72 -8.44
C ALA A 188 -7.44 -7.77 -7.51
N GLU A 189 -7.12 -8.96 -6.99
CA GLU A 189 -5.95 -9.20 -6.15
C GLU A 189 -4.65 -8.85 -6.87
N ARG A 190 -4.51 -9.24 -8.15
CA ARG A 190 -3.36 -8.90 -8.99
C ARG A 190 -3.24 -7.39 -9.25
N ALA A 191 -4.36 -6.72 -9.56
CA ALA A 191 -4.39 -5.27 -9.75
C ALA A 191 -4.01 -4.53 -8.46
N GLY A 192 -4.58 -4.94 -7.32
CA GLY A 192 -4.25 -4.42 -5.99
C GLY A 192 -2.77 -4.63 -5.65
N ALA A 193 -2.24 -5.83 -5.86
CA ALA A 193 -0.84 -6.16 -5.64
C ALA A 193 0.10 -5.21 -6.42
N PHE A 194 -0.18 -4.99 -7.70
CA PHE A 194 0.60 -4.08 -8.53
C PHE A 194 0.54 -2.62 -8.04
N TRP A 195 -0.66 -2.09 -7.83
CA TRP A 195 -0.82 -0.68 -7.50
C TRP A 195 -0.32 -0.32 -6.11
N ILE A 196 -0.54 -1.20 -5.12
CA ILE A 196 -0.06 -0.97 -3.76
C ILE A 196 1.47 -1.05 -3.73
N THR A 197 2.09 -2.08 -4.32
CA THR A 197 3.56 -2.18 -4.36
C THR A 197 4.19 -1.00 -5.10
N THR A 198 3.59 -0.56 -6.21
CA THR A 198 4.06 0.61 -6.98
C THR A 198 3.92 1.92 -6.20
N ALA A 199 2.80 2.13 -5.50
CA ALA A 199 2.58 3.30 -4.66
C ALA A 199 3.63 3.37 -3.54
N LEU A 200 3.89 2.25 -2.86
CA LEU A 200 4.88 2.18 -1.78
C LEU A 200 6.30 2.42 -2.30
N GLU A 201 6.66 1.85 -3.45
CA GLU A 201 7.96 2.12 -4.09
C GLU A 201 8.09 3.60 -4.47
N ALA A 202 7.02 4.25 -4.95
CA ALA A 202 7.06 5.68 -5.27
C ALA A 202 7.31 6.53 -4.03
N ILE A 203 6.56 6.28 -2.96
CA ILE A 203 6.73 6.95 -1.66
C ILE A 203 8.16 6.71 -1.12
N TRP A 204 8.66 5.49 -1.24
CA TRP A 204 9.99 5.13 -0.75
C TRP A 204 11.14 5.69 -1.61
N ALA A 205 10.94 5.81 -2.92
CA ALA A 205 11.92 6.41 -3.80
C ALA A 205 12.12 7.90 -3.51
N ILE A 206 11.01 8.63 -3.28
CA ILE A 206 11.03 10.02 -2.81
C ILE A 206 11.87 10.11 -1.53
N ALA A 207 11.68 9.16 -0.62
CA ALA A 207 12.40 9.14 0.65
C ALA A 207 13.92 9.02 0.51
N ARG A 208 14.37 8.21 -0.44
CA ARG A 208 15.78 8.01 -0.74
C ARG A 208 16.37 9.14 -1.59
N GLY A 209 15.58 10.13 -1.98
CA GLY A 209 15.99 11.12 -2.97
C GLY A 209 16.29 10.52 -4.35
N SER A 210 15.75 9.33 -4.64
CA SER A 210 15.97 8.58 -5.88
C SER A 210 14.71 8.58 -6.76
N PRO A 211 14.82 8.46 -8.09
CA PRO A 211 13.64 8.26 -8.92
C PRO A 211 12.99 6.89 -8.65
N PRO A 212 11.65 6.77 -8.71
CA PRO A 212 10.97 5.49 -8.55
C PRO A 212 11.35 4.53 -9.67
N ARG A 213 11.52 3.24 -9.32
CA ARG A 213 11.84 2.18 -10.29
C ARG A 213 10.76 2.03 -11.34
N VAL A 214 9.51 2.02 -10.89
CA VAL A 214 8.36 2.03 -11.78
C VAL A 214 8.05 3.48 -12.12
N GLY A 215 8.48 3.92 -13.29
CA GLY A 215 8.03 5.20 -13.84
C GLY A 215 6.63 5.05 -14.43
N PHE A 216 5.59 5.53 -13.76
CA PHE A 216 4.19 5.45 -14.25
C PHE A 216 3.96 6.02 -15.65
N LEU A 217 4.77 7.03 -16.01
CA LEU A 217 4.81 7.64 -17.34
C LEU A 217 5.77 6.92 -18.31
N ARG A 218 6.71 6.12 -17.80
CA ARG A 218 7.74 5.43 -18.61
C ARG A 218 7.31 4.02 -19.00
N TYR A 219 6.61 3.32 -18.12
CA TYR A 219 6.11 1.97 -18.36
C TYR A 219 4.73 2.02 -19.00
N HIS A 220 4.49 1.14 -19.98
CA HIS A 220 3.17 0.91 -20.54
C HIS A 220 2.34 0.06 -19.58
N ILE A 221 1.92 0.69 -18.47
CA ILE A 221 1.01 0.07 -17.50
C ILE A 221 -0.38 -0.03 -18.13
N THR A 222 -0.89 -1.25 -18.24
CA THR A 222 -2.27 -1.55 -18.67
C THR A 222 -3.13 -2.12 -17.56
N THR A 223 -2.56 -2.34 -16.37
CA THR A 223 -3.27 -2.81 -15.18
C THR A 223 -4.41 -1.85 -14.83
N PRO A 224 -5.65 -2.36 -14.66
CA PRO A 224 -6.78 -1.54 -14.24
C PRO A 224 -6.58 -1.00 -12.82
N TRP A 225 -7.22 0.11 -12.45
CA TRP A 225 -7.21 0.57 -11.06
C TRP A 225 -7.72 -0.52 -10.11
N PRO A 226 -7.18 -0.59 -8.88
CA PRO A 226 -7.52 -1.66 -7.97
C PRO A 226 -8.96 -1.48 -7.49
N VAL A 227 -9.65 -2.60 -7.38
CA VAL A 227 -10.98 -2.69 -6.78
C VAL A 227 -10.90 -3.67 -5.63
N THR A 228 -11.74 -3.49 -4.63
CA THR A 228 -11.76 -4.39 -3.48
C THR A 228 -12.13 -5.81 -3.95
N PRO A 229 -11.35 -6.85 -3.62
CA PRO A 229 -11.61 -8.22 -4.09
C PRO A 229 -13.02 -8.72 -3.77
N GLU A 230 -13.59 -8.32 -2.65
CA GLU A 230 -14.97 -8.65 -2.25
C GLU A 230 -16.02 -8.09 -3.25
N LEU A 231 -15.81 -6.88 -3.78
CA LEU A 231 -16.70 -6.30 -4.81
C LEU A 231 -16.59 -7.08 -6.13
N ALA A 232 -15.39 -7.60 -6.43
CA ALA A 232 -15.15 -8.37 -7.65
C ALA A 232 -15.79 -9.77 -7.63
N GLU A 233 -16.23 -10.25 -6.47
CA GLU A 233 -16.99 -11.50 -6.32
C GLU A 233 -18.47 -11.35 -6.77
N GLU A 234 -19.00 -10.13 -6.81
CA GLU A 234 -20.37 -9.88 -7.21
C GLU A 234 -20.61 -10.28 -8.68
N HIS A 235 -21.65 -11.07 -8.94
CA HIS A 235 -21.92 -11.68 -10.25
C HIS A 235 -22.14 -10.66 -11.38
N GLN A 236 -22.53 -9.44 -11.04
CA GLN A 236 -22.77 -8.36 -12.00
C GLN A 236 -21.56 -7.45 -12.19
N PHE A 237 -20.49 -7.62 -11.40
CA PHE A 237 -19.31 -6.78 -11.47
C PHE A 237 -18.45 -7.17 -12.67
N ASN A 238 -18.53 -6.38 -13.73
CA ASN A 238 -17.61 -6.49 -14.85
C ASN A 238 -16.41 -5.58 -14.62
N MET A 239 -15.30 -6.15 -14.15
CA MET A 239 -14.07 -5.40 -13.93
C MET A 239 -13.57 -4.71 -15.20
N LEU A 240 -13.72 -5.32 -16.37
CA LEU A 240 -13.24 -4.73 -17.64
C LEU A 240 -14.07 -3.50 -18.04
N SER A 241 -15.34 -3.42 -17.62
CA SER A 241 -16.21 -2.26 -17.88
C SER A 241 -16.16 -1.21 -16.77
N SER A 242 -15.90 -1.63 -15.54
CA SER A 242 -15.81 -0.73 -14.37
C SER A 242 -14.42 -0.14 -14.18
N ALA A 243 -13.38 -0.79 -14.70
CA ALA A 243 -12.01 -0.34 -14.55
C ALA A 243 -11.77 0.93 -15.38
N ARG A 244 -11.81 2.08 -14.71
CA ARG A 244 -11.10 3.26 -15.19
C ARG A 244 -9.64 2.85 -15.35
N GLY A 245 -9.09 3.00 -16.54
CA GLY A 245 -7.67 2.76 -16.76
C GLY A 245 -6.82 3.86 -16.11
N PRO A 246 -5.51 3.63 -15.94
CA PRO A 246 -4.59 4.64 -15.42
C PRO A 246 -4.45 5.88 -16.32
N GLN A 247 -5.10 5.87 -17.50
CA GLN A 247 -5.02 6.93 -18.50
C GLN A 247 -5.54 8.29 -18.00
N ALA A 248 -6.56 8.31 -17.15
CA ALA A 248 -7.07 9.56 -16.58
C ALA A 248 -6.03 10.22 -15.68
N ALA A 249 -5.42 9.45 -14.76
CA ALA A 249 -4.34 9.96 -13.93
C ALA A 249 -3.10 10.30 -14.74
N ARG A 250 -2.75 9.55 -15.79
CA ARG A 250 -1.68 9.94 -16.73
C ARG A 250 -1.96 11.29 -17.37
N SER A 251 -3.15 11.46 -17.94
CA SER A 251 -3.58 12.70 -18.55
C SER A 251 -3.48 13.87 -17.57
N PHE A 252 -3.92 13.68 -16.32
CA PHE A 252 -3.75 14.66 -15.25
C PHE A 252 -2.27 14.97 -14.95
N LEU A 253 -1.44 13.94 -14.76
CA LEU A 253 -0.01 14.09 -14.47
C LEU A 253 0.76 14.74 -15.62
N ASP A 254 0.30 14.56 -16.87
CA ASP A 254 0.84 15.23 -18.06
C ASP A 254 0.31 16.68 -18.21
N GLY A 255 -0.69 17.08 -17.42
CA GLY A 255 -1.31 18.40 -17.44
C GLY A 255 -2.46 18.57 -18.44
N ASN A 256 -2.93 17.48 -19.03
CA ASN A 256 -4.00 17.46 -20.02
C ASN A 256 -5.36 17.05 -19.44
N GLY A 257 -5.39 16.59 -18.19
CA GLY A 257 -6.56 15.99 -17.54
C GLY A 257 -6.97 16.67 -16.24
N GLN A 258 -8.18 16.32 -15.76
CA GLN A 258 -8.68 16.76 -14.47
C GLN A 258 -8.10 15.91 -13.34
N PRO A 259 -7.85 16.49 -12.14
CA PRO A 259 -7.41 15.72 -10.99
C PRO A 259 -8.43 14.63 -10.63
N PRO A 260 -7.96 13.44 -10.22
CA PRO A 260 -8.87 12.40 -9.72
C PRO A 260 -9.58 12.90 -8.45
N THR A 261 -10.87 12.61 -8.35
CA THR A 261 -11.72 12.95 -7.20
C THR A 261 -12.03 11.70 -6.40
N TRP A 262 -12.30 11.87 -5.11
CA TRP A 262 -12.68 10.76 -4.24
C TRP A 262 -14.06 10.22 -4.61
N THR A 263 -14.15 8.92 -4.92
CA THR A 263 -15.39 8.22 -5.27
C THR A 263 -15.87 7.25 -4.19
N GLY A 264 -15.15 7.11 -3.08
CA GLY A 264 -15.48 6.18 -1.99
C GLY A 264 -14.62 4.92 -1.94
N ASP A 265 -14.02 4.53 -3.07
CA ASP A 265 -13.28 3.27 -3.23
C ASP A 265 -11.92 3.42 -3.95
N ASN A 266 -11.62 4.59 -4.51
CA ASN A 266 -10.44 4.82 -5.35
C ASN A 266 -9.22 5.38 -4.58
N ALA A 267 -9.04 4.99 -3.33
CA ALA A 267 -8.02 5.60 -2.46
C ALA A 267 -6.61 5.40 -3.02
N VAL A 268 -6.33 4.21 -3.54
CA VAL A 268 -5.04 3.88 -4.14
C VAL A 268 -4.77 4.71 -5.40
N GLU A 269 -5.78 4.98 -6.24
CA GLU A 269 -5.63 5.88 -7.40
C GLU A 269 -5.17 7.27 -6.95
N LEU A 270 -5.80 7.82 -5.90
CA LEU A 270 -5.46 9.13 -5.36
C LEU A 270 -4.03 9.15 -4.81
N ILE A 271 -3.65 8.12 -4.05
CA ILE A 271 -2.32 8.00 -3.42
C ILE A 271 -1.23 7.84 -4.49
N VAL A 272 -1.43 6.98 -5.48
CA VAL A 272 -0.51 6.79 -6.61
C VAL A 272 -0.32 8.12 -7.34
N SER A 273 -1.41 8.78 -7.71
CA SER A 273 -1.36 10.07 -8.43
C SER A 273 -0.61 11.13 -7.62
N ALA A 274 -0.86 11.20 -6.31
CA ALA A 274 -0.19 12.15 -5.42
C ALA A 274 1.29 11.84 -5.26
N ALA A 275 1.66 10.56 -5.10
CA ALA A 275 3.05 10.12 -4.98
C ALA A 275 3.85 10.45 -6.25
N TYR A 276 3.29 10.20 -7.45
CA TYR A 276 3.96 10.56 -8.69
C TYR A 276 4.10 12.07 -8.89
N LEU A 277 3.08 12.85 -8.52
CA LEU A 277 3.16 14.31 -8.56
C LEU A 277 4.29 14.82 -7.65
N LEU A 278 4.38 14.29 -6.43
CA LEU A 278 5.46 14.61 -5.48
C LEU A 278 6.83 14.20 -6.03
N SER A 279 6.98 12.96 -6.50
CA SER A 279 8.23 12.47 -7.07
C SER A 279 8.74 13.34 -8.23
N ASN A 280 7.84 13.77 -9.11
CA ASN A 280 8.20 14.62 -10.23
C ASN A 280 8.59 16.03 -9.76
N SER A 281 7.86 16.59 -8.78
CA SER A 281 8.20 17.89 -8.20
C SER A 281 9.55 17.90 -7.48
N SER A 282 9.89 16.86 -6.72
CA SER A 282 11.21 16.74 -6.09
C SER A 282 12.32 16.57 -7.13
N ALA A 283 12.08 15.84 -8.23
CA ALA A 283 13.05 15.76 -9.32
C ALA A 283 13.27 17.12 -9.98
N LEU A 284 12.21 17.89 -10.20
CA LEU A 284 12.28 19.24 -10.74
C LEU A 284 13.05 20.18 -9.81
N ALA A 285 12.70 20.23 -8.52
CA ALA A 285 13.35 21.08 -7.52
C ALA A 285 14.87 20.81 -7.42
N ARG A 286 15.28 19.54 -7.58
CA ARG A 286 16.71 19.17 -7.64
C ARG A 286 17.41 19.63 -8.92
N SER A 287 16.70 19.69 -10.04
CA SER A 287 17.26 20.06 -11.35
C SER A 287 17.29 21.57 -11.58
N MET A 288 16.33 22.31 -11.02
CA MET A 288 16.17 23.75 -11.20
C MET A 288 15.75 24.40 -9.88
N PRO A 289 16.67 25.04 -9.15
CA PRO A 289 16.38 25.63 -7.83
C PRO A 289 15.60 26.96 -7.91
N THR A 290 15.22 27.44 -9.09
CA THR A 290 14.44 28.67 -9.24
C THR A 290 12.94 28.40 -9.07
N GLU A 291 12.36 28.91 -7.98
CA GLU A 291 10.93 28.74 -7.61
C GLU A 291 9.97 29.28 -8.68
N ASP A 292 10.39 30.27 -9.46
CA ASP A 292 9.60 30.90 -10.53
C ASP A 292 9.74 30.22 -11.91
N ALA A 293 10.37 29.04 -11.98
CA ALA A 293 10.42 28.29 -13.23
C ALA A 293 8.98 27.98 -13.72
N PRO A 294 8.68 28.13 -15.02
CA PRO A 294 7.33 27.91 -15.54
C PRO A 294 6.83 26.47 -15.27
N GLU A 295 7.75 25.52 -15.21
CA GLU A 295 7.48 24.13 -14.83
C GLU A 295 7.04 24.02 -13.36
N ALA A 296 7.71 24.72 -12.43
CA ALA A 296 7.37 24.70 -11.01
C ALA A 296 5.97 25.28 -10.76
N VAL A 297 5.64 26.39 -11.43
CA VAL A 297 4.29 26.99 -11.42
C VAL A 297 3.24 26.00 -11.94
N THR A 298 3.57 25.24 -12.98
CA THR A 298 2.67 24.23 -13.55
C THR A 298 2.42 23.08 -12.57
N PHE A 299 3.45 22.55 -11.92
CA PHE A 299 3.32 21.51 -10.91
C PHE A 299 2.52 22.00 -9.69
N GLU A 300 2.75 23.23 -9.25
CA GLU A 300 2.00 23.84 -8.16
C GLU A 300 0.52 24.00 -8.50
N ALA A 301 0.20 24.47 -9.72
CA ALA A 301 -1.18 24.56 -10.18
C ALA A 301 -1.89 23.20 -10.15
N ARG A 302 -1.19 22.12 -10.55
CA ARG A 302 -1.71 20.74 -10.47
C ARG A 302 -1.91 20.28 -9.03
N ALA A 303 -0.97 20.57 -8.13
CA ALA A 303 -1.09 20.24 -6.71
C ALA A 303 -2.27 20.97 -6.05
N ASN A 304 -2.48 22.25 -6.40
CA ASN A 304 -3.62 23.03 -5.92
C ASN A 304 -4.95 22.46 -6.45
N ALA A 305 -5.04 22.15 -7.75
CA ALA A 305 -6.21 21.52 -8.33
C ALA A 305 -6.53 20.18 -7.65
N PHE A 306 -5.50 19.37 -7.36
CA PHE A 306 -5.68 18.10 -6.69
C PHE A 306 -6.11 18.27 -5.22
N THR A 307 -5.51 19.22 -4.50
CA THR A 307 -5.93 19.55 -3.13
C THR A 307 -7.40 19.95 -3.07
N LEU A 308 -7.87 20.75 -4.04
CA LEU A 308 -9.28 21.13 -4.15
C LEU A 308 -10.18 19.92 -4.43
N ALA A 309 -9.75 19.02 -5.32
CA ALA A 309 -10.49 17.80 -5.67
C ALA A 309 -10.62 16.80 -4.49
N LEU A 310 -9.63 16.77 -3.59
CA LEU A 310 -9.66 15.95 -2.39
C LEU A 310 -10.51 16.56 -1.25
N GLY A 311 -10.85 17.85 -1.34
CA GLY A 311 -11.62 18.56 -0.34
C GLY A 311 -10.83 18.89 0.95
N PRO A 312 -11.51 19.48 1.95
CA PRO A 312 -10.87 19.91 3.19
C PRO A 312 -10.42 18.71 4.05
N THR A 313 -9.15 18.71 4.46
CA THR A 313 -8.52 17.57 5.15
C THR A 313 -9.24 17.11 6.42
N LEU A 314 -9.87 18.02 7.18
CA LEU A 314 -10.60 17.68 8.40
C LEU A 314 -11.93 16.93 8.16
N LEU A 315 -12.49 17.03 6.95
CA LEU A 315 -13.73 16.34 6.56
C LEU A 315 -13.44 15.20 5.57
N ALA A 316 -12.16 14.99 5.23
CA ALA A 316 -11.75 13.99 4.26
C ALA A 316 -11.88 12.59 4.86
N ASP A 317 -12.20 11.62 4.01
CA ASP A 317 -12.15 10.21 4.40
C ASP A 317 -10.70 9.86 4.76
N ILE A 318 -10.52 9.14 5.87
CA ILE A 318 -9.20 8.75 6.39
C ILE A 318 -8.34 8.03 5.36
N ARG A 319 -8.97 7.30 4.43
CA ARG A 319 -8.28 6.59 3.34
C ARG A 319 -7.63 7.54 2.32
N THR A 320 -8.08 8.79 2.25
CA THR A 320 -7.52 9.83 1.38
C THR A 320 -6.40 10.64 2.04
N HIS A 321 -6.20 10.49 3.35
CA HIS A 321 -5.18 11.23 4.09
C HIS A 321 -3.75 11.06 3.53
N PRO A 322 -3.30 9.86 3.11
CA PRO A 322 -1.97 9.76 2.52
C PRO A 322 -1.83 10.59 1.24
N ALA A 323 -2.85 10.62 0.38
CA ALA A 323 -2.86 11.46 -0.82
C ALA A 323 -2.82 12.95 -0.45
N GLN A 324 -3.60 13.38 0.55
CA GLN A 324 -3.56 14.75 1.08
C GLN A 324 -2.16 15.15 1.55
N VAL A 325 -1.48 14.26 2.27
CA VAL A 325 -0.11 14.50 2.74
C VAL A 325 0.87 14.64 1.58
N LEU A 326 0.82 13.71 0.63
CA LEU A 326 1.72 13.68 -0.52
C LEU A 326 1.53 14.91 -1.43
N VAL A 327 0.29 15.32 -1.71
CA VAL A 327 0.01 16.52 -2.52
C VAL A 327 0.51 17.80 -1.84
N ARG A 328 0.34 17.93 -0.53
CA ARG A 328 0.89 19.08 0.22
C ARG A 328 2.42 19.05 0.27
N GLY A 329 3.01 17.86 0.24
CA GLY A 329 4.44 17.66 0.06
C GLY A 329 4.97 18.33 -1.22
N VAL A 330 4.18 18.38 -2.31
CA VAL A 330 4.59 19.03 -3.57
C VAL A 330 4.89 20.50 -3.34
N THR A 331 3.97 21.20 -2.64
CA THR A 331 4.17 22.62 -2.32
C THR A 331 5.39 22.84 -1.43
N LEU A 332 5.64 21.95 -0.47
CA LEU A 332 6.82 22.06 0.40
C LEU A 332 8.14 21.79 -0.33
N GLU A 333 8.15 20.88 -1.30
CA GLU A 333 9.34 20.55 -2.08
C GLU A 333 9.66 21.63 -3.12
N LEU A 334 8.64 22.29 -3.68
CA LEU A 334 8.82 23.40 -4.63
C LEU A 334 9.21 24.71 -3.94
N HIS A 335 8.76 24.94 -2.70
CA HIS A 335 8.96 26.18 -1.95
C HIS A 335 9.80 25.93 -0.70
N THR A 336 11.09 25.71 -0.88
CA THR A 336 12.02 25.39 0.23
C THR A 336 12.56 26.62 0.94
N ASN A 337 12.35 27.82 0.39
CA ASN A 337 12.84 29.05 0.97
C ASN A 337 12.21 29.35 2.35
N PRO A 338 13.03 29.63 3.39
CA PRO A 338 12.51 30.01 4.70
C PRO A 338 11.66 31.27 4.60
N GLY A 339 10.41 31.19 5.07
CA GLY A 339 9.48 32.32 5.09
C GLY A 339 8.52 32.37 3.90
N ASP A 340 8.59 31.43 2.95
CA ASP A 340 7.58 31.31 1.92
C ASP A 340 6.20 31.01 2.54
N LEU A 341 5.23 31.90 2.28
CA LEU A 341 3.88 31.80 2.85
C LEU A 341 3.14 30.53 2.39
N ARG A 342 3.40 30.04 1.17
CA ARG A 342 2.80 28.84 0.60
C ARG A 342 3.33 27.61 1.31
N ALA A 343 4.64 27.53 1.52
CA ALA A 343 5.26 26.47 2.31
C ALA A 343 4.75 26.47 3.76
N VAL A 344 4.67 27.64 4.40
CA VAL A 344 4.12 27.80 5.76
C VAL A 344 2.66 27.34 5.84
N ASN A 345 1.83 27.69 4.85
CA ASN A 345 0.43 27.28 4.80
C ASN A 345 0.27 25.76 4.58
N ALA A 346 1.08 25.18 3.70
CA ALA A 346 1.12 23.73 3.49
C ALA A 346 1.53 22.98 4.76
N ALA A 347 2.60 23.44 5.43
CA ALA A 347 3.05 22.89 6.70
C ALA A 347 1.99 23.01 7.81
N ARG A 348 1.31 24.16 7.91
CA ARG A 348 0.22 24.37 8.87
C ARG A 348 -0.94 23.41 8.62
N ALA A 349 -1.31 23.19 7.37
CA ALA A 349 -2.39 22.28 7.02
C ALA A 349 -2.03 20.81 7.34
N LEU A 350 -0.78 20.40 7.10
CA LEU A 350 -0.28 19.09 7.53
C LEU A 350 -0.27 18.96 9.05
N ALA A 351 0.19 19.98 9.77
CA ALA A 351 0.18 19.99 11.23
C ALA A 351 -1.24 19.90 11.81
N ALA A 352 -2.21 20.56 11.18
CA ALA A 352 -3.62 20.47 11.56
C ALA A 352 -4.20 19.06 11.32
N ALA A 353 -3.72 18.35 10.31
CA ALA A 353 -4.11 16.97 10.03
C ALA A 353 -3.39 15.96 10.94
N ALA A 354 -2.23 16.31 11.49
CA ALA A 354 -1.35 15.40 12.24
C ALA A 354 -2.04 14.53 13.31
N PRO A 355 -3.02 15.02 14.11
CA PRO A 355 -3.73 14.17 15.07
C PRO A 355 -4.48 13.01 14.41
N ALA A 356 -5.10 13.24 13.24
CA ALA A 356 -5.79 12.21 12.48
C ALA A 356 -4.80 11.26 11.77
N LEU A 357 -3.59 11.75 11.50
CA LEU A 357 -2.52 11.00 10.84
C LEU A 357 -1.73 10.10 11.82
N LEU A 358 -1.61 10.52 13.09
CA LEU A 358 -0.77 9.85 14.09
C LEU A 358 -1.55 8.93 15.03
N SER A 359 -2.82 8.58 14.72
CA SER A 359 -3.58 7.71 15.60
C SER A 359 -2.93 6.32 15.64
N PRO A 360 -2.41 5.87 16.80
CA PRO A 360 -1.71 4.58 16.93
C PRO A 360 -2.62 3.38 16.72
N SER A 361 -3.94 3.60 16.69
CA SER A 361 -4.97 2.61 16.39
C SER A 361 -5.12 2.31 14.89
N LEU A 362 -4.37 2.96 14.02
CA LEU A 362 -4.44 2.73 12.58
C LEU A 362 -3.48 1.61 12.18
N ALA A 363 -3.98 0.69 11.34
CA ALA A 363 -3.13 -0.32 10.72
C ALA A 363 -2.03 0.36 9.90
N PRO A 364 -0.85 -0.28 9.75
CA PRO A 364 0.20 0.25 8.90
C PRO A 364 -0.36 0.60 7.52
N GLY A 365 -0.19 1.86 7.15
CA GLY A 365 -0.71 2.42 5.93
C GLY A 365 0.39 3.03 5.06
N PHE A 366 -0.07 3.74 4.03
CA PHE A 366 0.81 4.54 3.17
C PHE A 366 1.46 5.71 3.91
N LEU A 367 0.85 6.15 5.00
CA LEU A 367 1.17 7.38 5.67
C LEU A 367 2.46 7.29 6.49
N GLU A 368 2.65 6.19 7.22
CA GLU A 368 3.84 5.99 8.05
C GLU A 368 5.09 5.85 7.18
N LEU A 369 4.91 5.25 6.00
CA LEU A 369 5.94 5.21 4.96
C LEU A 369 6.20 6.57 4.34
N ALA A 370 5.20 7.45 4.23
CA ALA A 370 5.38 8.82 3.75
C ALA A 370 5.99 9.76 4.81
N ILE A 371 5.72 9.53 6.10
CA ILE A 371 6.21 10.37 7.22
C ILE A 371 7.60 9.94 7.69
N GLY A 372 7.86 8.63 7.79
CA GLY A 372 9.13 8.08 8.29
C GLY A 372 10.36 8.52 7.49
N VAL A 373 10.13 8.95 6.25
CA VAL A 373 11.10 9.49 5.29
C VAL A 373 11.97 10.63 5.85
N ARG A 374 11.40 11.59 6.58
CA ARG A 374 12.11 12.84 6.94
C ARG A 374 12.85 12.80 8.28
N LYS A 375 12.80 11.70 9.03
CA LYS A 375 13.55 11.60 10.30
C LYS A 375 15.03 11.28 10.11
N TYR A 376 15.49 11.01 8.89
CA TYR A 376 16.83 10.45 8.62
C TYR A 376 17.61 11.13 7.50
N VAL A 377 17.14 12.27 6.99
CA VAL A 377 17.91 13.23 6.17
C VAL A 377 18.00 14.51 6.97
#